data_AF-A0A9Q0YTF0-F1
#
_entry.id   AF-A0A9Q0YTF0-F1
#
_cell.length_a   1.000
_cell.length_b   1.000
_cell.length_c   1.000
_cell.angle_alpha   90.00
_cell.angle_beta   90.00
_cell.angle_gamma   90.00
#
_symmetry.space_group_name_H-M   'P 1'
#
loop_
_entity.id
_entity.type
_entity.pdbx_description
1 polymer ?
#
loop_
_entity_poly.entity_id
_entity_poly.type
_entity_poly.pdbx_seq_one_letter_code
_entity_poly.pdbx_strand_id
1 'polypeptide(L)' 'MALYPQTTCFYRGLVEIPPSGPKDEYSILFEDNSYADGYSPSLKVAQRYVVQVKETKRR' A
#
# COMPACT_ATOMS: atom_id res chain seq x y z
N MET A 1 -0.24 0.95 5.48
CA MET A 1 0.17 2.11 4.66
C MET A 1 1.38 1.71 3.83
N ALA A 2 1.51 2.24 2.63
CA ALA A 2 2.62 1.95 1.72
C ALA A 2 3.11 3.24 1.05
N LEU A 3 4.39 3.30 0.66
CA LEU A 3 4.95 4.42 -0.11
C LEU A 3 4.42 4.36 -1.54
N TYR A 4 3.84 5.47 -2.03
CA TYR A 4 3.39 5.52 -3.42
C TYR A 4 4.60 5.64 -4.37
N PRO A 5 4.64 4.87 -5.48
CA PRO A 5 5.80 4.85 -6.38
C PRO A 5 6.23 6.25 -6.85
N GLN A 6 7.54 6.48 -6.91
CA GLN A 6 8.15 7.76 -7.32
C GLN A 6 7.84 8.95 -6.41
N THR A 7 7.31 8.71 -5.21
CA THR A 7 7.07 9.77 -4.21
C THR A 7 7.79 9.48 -2.90
N THR A 8 7.73 10.43 -1.97
CA THR A 8 8.21 10.29 -0.59
C THR A 8 7.07 10.18 0.43
N CYS A 9 5.84 9.95 -0.02
CA CYS A 9 4.63 9.97 0.80
C CYS A 9 4.02 8.57 0.96
N PHE A 10 3.54 8.26 2.18
CA PHE A 10 2.83 7.02 2.49
C PHE A 10 1.32 7.24 2.43
N TYR A 11 0.62 6.30 1.80
CA TYR A 11 -0.84 6.33 1.64
C TYR A 11 -1.47 5.04 2.15
N ARG A 12 -2.79 5.09 2.39
CA ARG A 12 -3.57 3.89 2.71
C ARG A 12 -3.75 3.06 1.46
N GLY A 13 -3.75 1.75 1.66
CA GLY A 13 -3.91 0.78 0.59
C GLY A 13 -4.09 -0.62 1.16
N LEU A 14 -4.70 -1.47 0.36
CA LEU A 14 -4.94 -2.87 0.64
C LEU A 14 -3.84 -3.73 0.03
N VAL A 15 -3.42 -4.76 0.76
CA VAL A 15 -2.51 -5.77 0.23
C VAL A 15 -3.33 -6.73 -0.63
N GLU A 16 -3.14 -6.69 -1.94
CA GLU A 16 -3.75 -7.65 -2.87
C GLU A 16 -2.97 -8.96 -2.89
N ILE A 17 -1.64 -8.87 -3.00
CA ILE A 17 -0.74 -10.03 -3.03
C ILE A 17 0.42 -9.77 -2.05
N PRO A 18 0.60 -10.62 -1.02
CA PRO A 18 1.77 -10.54 -0.15
C PRO A 18 3.02 -11.13 -0.85
N PRO A 19 4.23 -10.67 -0.51
CA PRO A 19 5.46 -11.24 -1.03
C PRO A 19 5.60 -12.70 -0.58
N SER A 20 6.01 -13.58 -1.49
CA SER A 20 6.25 -15.00 -1.18
C SER A 20 7.66 -15.25 -0.62
N GLY A 21 8.62 -14.42 -1.00
CA GLY A 21 10.01 -14.49 -0.57
C GLY A 21 10.56 -13.14 -0.05
N PRO A 22 11.78 -13.16 0.50
CA PRO A 22 12.41 -11.98 1.11
C PRO A 22 12.80 -10.89 0.10
N LYS A 23 12.88 -11.23 -1.18
CA LYS A 23 13.19 -10.29 -2.28
C LYS A 23 11.96 -9.86 -3.07
N ASP A 24 10.81 -10.45 -2.78
CA ASP A 24 9.58 -10.14 -3.49
C ASP A 24 8.94 -8.87 -2.92
N GLU A 25 8.11 -8.24 -3.73
CA GLU A 25 7.41 -7.00 -3.41
C GLU A 25 5.96 -7.30 -3.04
N TYR A 26 5.33 -6.37 -2.32
CA TYR A 26 3.88 -6.39 -2.13
C TYR A 26 3.20 -5.86 -3.39
N SER A 27 2.06 -6.45 -3.76
CA SER A 27 1.08 -5.77 -4.62
C SER A 27 0.07 -5.03 -3.77
N ILE A 28 0.02 -3.71 -3.91
CA ILE A 28 -0.85 -2.83 -3.13
C ILE A 28 -1.87 -2.14 -4.05
N LEU A 29 -3.14 -2.16 -3.65
CA LEU A 29 -4.21 -1.33 -4.20
C LEU A 29 -4.32 -0.09 -3.32
N PHE A 30 -3.94 1.10 -3.83
CA PHE A 30 -4.01 2.33 -3.06
C PHE A 30 -5.41 2.92 -3.07
N GLU A 31 -5.86 3.52 -1.97
CA GLU A 31 -7.11 4.29 -1.96
C GLU A 31 -6.95 5.52 -2.87
N ASP A 32 -7.77 5.61 -3.93
CA ASP A 32 -7.75 6.72 -4.89
C ASP A 32 -9.16 6.99 -5.43
N ASN A 33 -9.72 8.15 -5.05
CA ASN A 33 -11.06 8.59 -5.44
C ASN A 33 -11.20 8.96 -6.92
N SER A 34 -10.10 8.97 -7.67
CA SER A 34 -10.11 9.20 -9.12
C SER A 34 -10.63 7.97 -9.88
N TYR A 35 -10.61 6.79 -9.25
CA TYR A 35 -11.10 5.54 -9.82
C TYR A 35 -12.52 5.23 -9.33
N ALA A 36 -13.33 4.59 -10.18
CA ALA A 36 -14.74 4.31 -9.91
C ALA A 36 -14.96 3.31 -8.76
N ASP A 37 -14.01 2.41 -8.55
CA ASP A 37 -13.96 1.45 -7.44
C ASP A 37 -13.26 2.01 -6.19
N GLY A 38 -12.71 3.22 -6.28
CA GLY A 38 -12.00 3.89 -5.19
C GLY A 38 -10.58 3.38 -4.95
N TYR A 39 -10.04 2.55 -5.85
CA TYR A 39 -8.68 2.01 -5.73
C TYR A 39 -7.85 2.20 -7.00
N SER A 40 -6.55 2.41 -6.82
CA SER A 40 -5.59 2.34 -7.92
C SER A 40 -5.46 0.90 -8.44
N PRO A 41 -4.94 0.71 -9.67
CA PRO A 41 -4.40 -0.58 -10.08
C PRO A 41 -3.34 -1.09 -9.10
N SER A 42 -3.06 -2.39 -9.16
CA SER A 42 -2.04 -3.03 -8.32
C SER A 42 -0.66 -2.46 -8.59
N LEU A 43 -0.05 -1.87 -7.58
CA LEU A 43 1.30 -1.30 -7.65
C LEU A 43 2.26 -2.12 -6.79
N LYS A 44 3.46 -2.36 -7.32
CA LYS A 44 4.52 -3.06 -6.60
C LYS A 44 5.22 -2.12 -5.63
N VAL A 45 5.29 -2.53 -4.36
CA VAL A 45 5.98 -1.77 -3.31
C VAL A 45 6.91 -2.71 -2.55
N ALA A 46 8.19 -2.33 -2.48
CA ALA A 46 9.19 -3.07 -1.71
C ALA A 46 8.79 -3.16 -0.22
N GLN A 47 9.09 -4.30 0.40
CA GLN A 47 8.70 -4.60 1.80
C GLN A 47 9.14 -3.52 2.79
N ARG A 48 10.31 -2.90 2.56
CA ARG A 48 10.85 -1.79 3.37
C ARG A 48 9.91 -0.58 3.48
N TYR A 49 9.03 -0.40 2.51
CA TYR A 49 8.15 0.76 2.40
C TYR A 49 6.68 0.40 2.61
N VAL A 50 6.39 -0.76 3.20
CA VAL A 50 5.06 -1.14 3.67
C VAL A 50 5.09 -1.17 5.19
N VAL A 51 4.24 -0.36 5.81
CA VAL A 51 4.17 -0.21 7.27
C VAL A 51 2.75 -0.47 7.77
N GLN A 52 2.65 -1.18 8.89
CA GLN A 52 1.36 -1.42 9.54
C GLN A 52 0.79 -0.08 10.04
N VAL A 53 -0.49 0.17 9.75
CA VAL A 53 -1.20 1.29 10.35
C VAL A 53 -1.52 0.91 11.78
N LYS A 54 -0.84 1.53 12.75
CA LYS A 54 -1.27 1.45 14.14
C LYS A 54 -2.51 2.32 14.26
N GLU A 55 -3.70 1.72 14.31
CA GLU A 55 -4.88 2.44 14.75
C GLU A 55 -4.66 2.85 16.22
N THR A 56 -4.24 4.09 16.44
CA THR A 56 -4.53 4.73 17.71
C THR A 56 -6.05 4.85 17.77
N LYS A 57 -6.69 3.97 18.55
CA LYS A 57 -8.08 4.17 19.00
C LYS A 57 -8.21 5.64 19.40
N ARG A 58 -8.90 6.45 18.60
CA ARG A 58 -9.43 7.72 19.08
C ARG A 58 -10.45 7.33 20.14
N ARG A 59 -10.02 7.45 21.40
CA ARG A 59 -10.90 7.41 22.57
C ARG A 59 -11.65 8.74 22.67
#